data_AF-A0A352IYR1-F1
#
_entry.id   AF-A0A352IYR1-F1
#
_cell.length_a   1.000
_cell.length_b   1.000
_cell.length_c   1.000
_cell.angle_alpha   90.00
_cell.angle_beta   90.00
_cell.angle_gamma   90.00
#
_symmetry.space_group_name_H-M   'P 1'
#
loop_
_entity.id
_entity.type
_entity.pdbx_description
1 polymer ?
#
loop_
_entity_poly.entity_id
_entity_poly.type
_entity_poly.pdbx_seq_one_letter_code
_entity_poly.pdbx_strand_id
1 'polypeptide(L)'
;MNDHQSGSAAPAVNIDKLAQRLDDAIQALEESRSFTKAGKLPRVLDIARRVLLQPDGCRIIEERAERLELAGVFAGTDWAEPGILLPTLTTYSLQSQNADTVVIEAFSELRLLAVARGSYLHPSVSAEQAHHYLTQVLAINLGLLFGMTGEAEREQGKLALISQNLVQYVAHHIGYEHVIDSLIEEIWRILEQRPIQVSDVRKMITQIALCRADPQADLGSAGRGADRLISSLYGPTRACS
;
A
#
# COMPACT_ATOMS: atom_id res chain seq x y z
N MET A 1 -16.93 43.71 26.84
CA MET A 1 -16.53 43.57 25.43
C MET A 1 -15.92 42.19 25.28
N ASN A 2 -16.76 41.26 24.86
CA ASN A 2 -16.44 39.86 24.61
C ASN A 2 -15.87 39.70 23.19
N ASP A 3 -15.41 38.48 22.93
CA ASP A 3 -15.14 37.87 21.62
C ASP A 3 -13.72 38.01 21.08
N HIS A 4 -12.83 37.15 21.60
CA HIS A 4 -11.95 36.39 20.70
C HIS A 4 -12.47 34.95 20.62
N GLN A 5 -13.15 34.66 19.51
CA GLN A 5 -13.54 33.33 19.07
C GLN A 5 -12.30 32.43 19.00
N SER A 6 -12.28 31.41 19.85
CA SER A 6 -11.48 30.21 19.67
C SER A 6 -11.84 29.61 18.31
N GLY A 7 -10.86 29.54 17.41
CA GLY A 7 -11.01 28.89 16.12
C GLY A 7 -11.54 27.48 16.28
N SER A 8 -12.70 27.22 15.68
CA SER A 8 -13.30 25.89 15.57
C SER A 8 -12.33 24.98 14.82
N ALA A 9 -11.59 24.14 15.56
CA ALA A 9 -10.88 23.03 14.97
C ALA A 9 -11.93 22.08 14.38
N ALA A 10 -11.88 21.86 13.06
CA ALA A 10 -12.72 20.88 12.39
C ALA A 10 -12.68 19.56 13.18
N PRO A 11 -13.83 18.91 13.44
CA PRO A 11 -13.86 17.71 14.27
C PRO A 11 -12.95 16.66 13.63
N ALA A 12 -11.93 16.22 14.37
CA ALA A 12 -11.08 15.11 13.97
C ALA A 12 -11.99 13.94 13.56
N VAL A 13 -11.78 13.43 12.36
CA VAL A 13 -12.56 12.31 11.83
C VAL A 13 -12.40 11.14 12.80
N ASN A 14 -13.47 10.78 13.50
CA ASN A 14 -13.43 9.67 14.45
C ASN A 14 -13.38 8.36 13.64
N ILE A 15 -12.22 7.71 13.68
CA ILE A 15 -11.94 6.50 12.91
C ILE A 15 -12.87 5.34 13.29
N ASP A 16 -13.24 5.20 14.57
CA ASP A 16 -14.17 4.18 15.05
C ASP A 16 -15.56 4.37 14.43
N LYS A 17 -16.03 5.62 14.33
CA LYS A 17 -17.29 5.94 13.66
C LYS A 17 -17.22 5.66 12.15
N LEU A 18 -16.07 5.82 11.51
CA LEU A 18 -15.90 5.43 10.11
C LEU A 18 -15.88 3.91 9.93
N ALA A 19 -15.18 3.19 10.81
CA ALA A 19 -15.16 1.73 10.82
C ALA A 19 -16.58 1.16 11.02
N GLN A 20 -17.34 1.70 11.98
CA GLN A 20 -18.74 1.30 12.19
C GLN A 20 -19.60 1.55 10.94
N ARG A 21 -19.46 2.71 10.29
CA ARG A 21 -20.19 3.00 9.04
C ARG A 21 -19.81 2.06 7.91
N LEU A 22 -18.55 1.62 7.86
CA LEU A 22 -18.10 0.63 6.92
C LEU A 22 -18.77 -0.72 7.22
N ASP A 23 -18.80 -1.14 8.48
CA ASP A 23 -19.47 -2.38 8.91
C ASP A 23 -20.96 -2.39 8.55
N ASP A 24 -21.66 -1.27 8.75
CA ASP A 24 -23.07 -1.11 8.37
C ASP A 24 -23.26 -1.19 6.84
N ALA A 25 -22.32 -0.64 6.07
CA ALA A 25 -22.36 -0.67 4.61
C ALA A 25 -22.06 -2.06 4.04
N ILE A 26 -21.11 -2.78 4.64
CA ILE A 26 -20.81 -4.18 4.32
C ILE A 26 -22.05 -5.02 4.64
N GLN A 27 -22.68 -4.83 5.79
CA GLN A 27 -23.92 -5.55 6.16
C GLN A 27 -25.03 -5.34 5.14
N ALA A 28 -25.25 -4.08 4.72
CA ALA A 28 -26.25 -3.78 3.70
C ALA A 28 -25.93 -4.43 2.33
N LEU A 29 -24.65 -4.62 2.00
CA LEU A 29 -24.22 -5.34 0.80
C LEU A 29 -24.43 -6.85 0.94
N GLU A 30 -24.12 -7.44 2.10
CA GLU A 30 -24.33 -8.86 2.43
C GLU A 30 -25.81 -9.26 2.32
N GLU A 31 -26.70 -8.47 2.93
CA GLU A 31 -28.14 -8.70 2.98
C GLU A 31 -28.84 -8.41 1.63
N SER A 32 -28.15 -7.75 0.70
CA SER A 32 -28.70 -7.42 -0.61
C SER A 32 -28.76 -8.64 -1.54
N ARG A 33 -29.84 -8.73 -2.32
CA ARG A 33 -29.95 -9.72 -3.40
C ARG A 33 -28.84 -9.50 -4.44
N SER A 34 -28.39 -10.57 -5.09
CA SER A 34 -27.29 -10.54 -6.07
C SER A 34 -27.46 -9.42 -7.12
N PHE A 35 -28.65 -9.28 -7.71
CA PHE A 35 -28.92 -8.25 -8.72
C PHE A 35 -28.99 -6.80 -8.19
N THR A 36 -29.11 -6.61 -6.86
CA THR A 36 -29.11 -5.27 -6.24
C THR A 36 -27.76 -4.86 -5.64
N LYS A 37 -26.82 -5.80 -5.50
CA LYS A 37 -25.50 -5.54 -4.88
C LYS A 37 -24.72 -4.45 -5.61
N ALA A 38 -24.80 -4.40 -6.94
CA ALA A 38 -24.16 -3.36 -7.75
C ALA A 38 -24.57 -1.94 -7.31
N GLY A 39 -25.81 -1.74 -6.85
CA GLY A 39 -26.28 -0.44 -6.36
C GLY A 39 -25.81 -0.08 -4.94
N LYS A 40 -25.26 -1.04 -4.18
CA LYS A 40 -24.76 -0.84 -2.82
C LYS A 40 -23.24 -0.70 -2.76
N LEU A 41 -22.53 -1.31 -3.71
CA LEU A 41 -21.08 -1.30 -3.78
C LEU A 41 -20.45 0.11 -3.75
N PRO A 42 -20.96 1.13 -4.48
CA PRO A 42 -20.37 2.47 -4.44
C PRO A 42 -20.31 3.08 -3.03
N ARG A 43 -21.30 2.77 -2.16
CA ARG A 43 -21.30 3.24 -0.78
C ARG A 43 -20.21 2.58 0.06
N VAL A 44 -19.95 1.28 -0.17
CA VAL A 44 -18.85 0.57 0.51
C VAL A 44 -17.51 1.17 0.09
N LEU A 45 -17.31 1.39 -1.21
CA LEU A 45 -16.07 1.95 -1.74
C LEU A 45 -15.80 3.39 -1.27
N ASP A 46 -16.83 4.25 -1.23
CA ASP A 46 -16.67 5.63 -0.72
C ASP A 46 -16.26 5.65 0.76
N ILE A 47 -16.90 4.84 1.61
CA ILE A 47 -16.56 4.79 3.03
C ILE A 47 -15.17 4.19 3.23
N ALA A 48 -14.86 3.11 2.52
CA ALA A 48 -13.55 2.47 2.59
C ALA A 48 -12.42 3.39 2.13
N ARG A 49 -12.62 4.17 1.06
CA ARG A 49 -11.69 5.21 0.62
C ARG A 49 -11.35 6.18 1.75
N ARG A 50 -12.36 6.60 2.52
CA ARG A 50 -12.15 7.51 3.65
C ARG A 50 -11.43 6.85 4.82
N VAL A 51 -11.68 5.56 5.05
CA VAL A 51 -10.96 4.74 6.03
C VAL A 51 -9.49 4.60 5.63
N LEU A 52 -9.19 4.26 4.38
CA LEU A 52 -7.84 4.11 3.84
C LEU A 52 -7.00 5.40 3.89
N LEU A 53 -7.65 6.57 3.93
CA LEU A 53 -7.01 7.87 4.13
C LEU A 53 -6.70 8.19 5.61
N GLN A 54 -7.18 7.39 6.56
CA GLN A 54 -6.83 7.55 7.98
C GLN A 54 -5.56 6.78 8.33
N PRO A 55 -4.82 7.20 9.37
CA PRO A 55 -3.88 6.32 10.05
C PRO A 55 -4.54 5.00 10.41
N ASP A 56 -3.84 3.86 10.30
CA ASP A 56 -4.36 2.50 10.51
C ASP A 56 -5.50 2.05 9.58
N GLY A 57 -5.84 2.83 8.55
CA GLY A 57 -6.91 2.51 7.61
C GLY A 57 -6.74 1.14 6.94
N CYS A 58 -5.52 0.78 6.54
CA CYS A 58 -5.22 -0.51 5.93
C CYS A 58 -5.51 -1.68 6.88
N ARG A 59 -5.13 -1.58 8.16
CA ARG A 59 -5.43 -2.60 9.19
C ARG A 59 -6.93 -2.81 9.35
N ILE A 60 -7.71 -1.72 9.41
CA ILE A 60 -9.17 -1.78 9.56
C ILE A 60 -9.82 -2.53 8.38
N ILE A 61 -9.31 -2.32 7.16
CA ILE A 61 -9.79 -3.03 5.97
C ILE A 61 -9.31 -4.48 5.96
N GLU A 62 -8.04 -4.77 6.29
CA GLU A 62 -7.49 -6.13 6.36
C GLU A 62 -8.28 -7.02 7.32
N GLU A 63 -8.61 -6.51 8.51
CA GLU A 63 -9.44 -7.21 9.51
C GLU A 63 -10.83 -7.58 9.00
N ARG A 64 -11.28 -6.96 7.90
CA ARG A 64 -12.58 -7.18 7.26
C ARG A 64 -12.45 -7.87 5.91
N ALA A 65 -11.26 -8.31 5.50
CA ALA A 65 -11.01 -8.78 4.15
C ALA A 65 -11.90 -9.96 3.74
N GLU A 66 -11.98 -11.00 4.58
CA GLU A 66 -12.86 -12.15 4.35
C GLU A 66 -14.33 -11.71 4.22
N ARG A 67 -14.79 -10.87 5.14
CA ARG A 67 -16.17 -10.37 5.15
C ARG A 67 -16.49 -9.56 3.89
N LEU A 68 -15.58 -8.68 3.47
CA LEU A 68 -15.70 -7.90 2.24
C LEU A 68 -15.80 -8.82 1.01
N GLU A 69 -14.94 -9.82 0.91
CA GLU A 69 -14.96 -10.79 -0.19
C GLU A 69 -16.28 -11.58 -0.22
N LEU A 70 -16.71 -12.15 0.91
CA LEU A 70 -17.96 -12.89 1.02
C LEU A 70 -19.19 -12.01 0.76
N ALA A 71 -19.13 -10.73 1.10
CA ALA A 71 -20.15 -9.75 0.74
C ALA A 71 -20.24 -9.52 -0.78
N GLY A 72 -19.21 -9.91 -1.54
CA GLY A 72 -19.17 -9.88 -3.00
C GLY A 72 -18.62 -8.58 -3.57
N VAL A 73 -17.70 -7.90 -2.88
CA VAL A 73 -17.09 -6.65 -3.38
C VAL A 73 -16.35 -6.82 -4.71
N PHE A 74 -15.85 -8.03 -4.99
CA PHE A 74 -15.16 -8.37 -6.24
C PHE A 74 -16.08 -9.01 -7.28
N ALA A 75 -17.38 -9.19 -7.00
CA ALA A 75 -18.26 -9.94 -7.88
C ALA A 75 -18.37 -9.29 -9.27
N GLY A 76 -18.06 -10.05 -10.31
CA GLY A 76 -18.13 -9.59 -11.71
C GLY A 76 -16.96 -8.68 -12.13
N THR A 77 -15.85 -8.67 -11.38
CA THR A 77 -14.64 -7.93 -11.71
C THR A 77 -13.44 -8.87 -11.89
N ASP A 78 -12.35 -8.34 -12.43
CA ASP A 78 -11.10 -9.10 -12.62
C ASP A 78 -10.44 -9.53 -11.29
N TRP A 79 -10.84 -8.91 -10.17
CA TRP A 79 -10.33 -9.22 -8.82
C TRP A 79 -11.07 -10.37 -8.12
N ALA A 80 -12.13 -10.90 -8.75
CA ALA A 80 -12.95 -11.98 -8.18
C ALA A 80 -12.12 -13.23 -7.87
N GLU A 81 -11.13 -13.53 -8.71
CA GLU A 81 -10.32 -14.74 -8.60
C GLU A 81 -8.87 -14.39 -8.24
N PRO A 82 -8.49 -14.42 -6.94
CA PRO A 82 -7.17 -14.00 -6.52
C PRO A 82 -6.04 -14.85 -7.11
N GLY A 83 -6.30 -16.13 -7.45
CA GLY A 83 -5.30 -17.05 -7.99
C GLY A 83 -4.86 -16.77 -9.42
N ILE A 84 -5.53 -15.86 -10.14
CA ILE A 84 -5.17 -15.48 -11.52
C ILE A 84 -4.70 -14.03 -11.64
N LEU A 85 -4.58 -13.31 -10.53
CA LEU A 85 -4.11 -11.94 -10.51
C LEU A 85 -2.67 -11.85 -11.01
N LEU A 86 -2.39 -10.78 -11.75
CA LEU A 86 -1.06 -10.51 -12.30
C LEU A 86 -0.43 -9.33 -11.56
N PRO A 87 0.69 -9.52 -10.84
CA PRO A 87 1.36 -8.45 -10.11
C PRO A 87 1.72 -7.24 -10.97
N THR A 88 2.01 -7.46 -12.25
CA THR A 88 2.36 -6.41 -13.21
C THR A 88 1.21 -5.46 -13.53
N LEU A 89 -0.04 -5.83 -13.25
CA LEU A 89 -1.20 -4.97 -13.47
C LEU A 89 -1.47 -4.03 -12.28
N THR A 90 -0.97 -4.36 -11.09
CA THR A 90 -1.22 -3.60 -9.86
C THR A 90 -0.80 -2.15 -9.96
N THR A 91 0.31 -1.85 -10.64
CA THR A 91 0.78 -0.47 -10.84
C THR A 91 -0.27 0.40 -11.53
N TYR A 92 -0.93 -0.12 -12.57
CA TYR A 92 -1.97 0.62 -13.29
C TYR A 92 -3.19 0.86 -12.42
N SER A 93 -3.60 -0.12 -11.63
CA SER A 93 -4.73 0.00 -10.71
C SER A 93 -4.44 0.99 -9.57
N LEU A 94 -3.27 0.89 -8.93
CA LEU A 94 -2.83 1.75 -7.84
C LEU A 94 -2.58 3.19 -8.31
N GLN A 95 -2.16 3.40 -9.56
CA GLN A 95 -1.95 4.72 -10.16
C GLN A 95 -3.17 5.23 -10.95
N SER A 96 -4.31 4.53 -10.92
CA SER A 96 -5.53 4.95 -11.61
C SER A 96 -6.10 6.26 -11.07
N GLN A 97 -6.63 7.10 -11.96
CA GLN A 97 -7.42 8.28 -11.56
C GLN A 97 -8.83 7.90 -11.06
N ASN A 98 -9.28 6.67 -11.30
CA ASN A 98 -10.56 6.17 -10.80
C ASN A 98 -10.41 5.68 -9.35
N ALA A 99 -11.06 6.39 -8.42
CA ALA A 99 -11.03 6.06 -7.00
C ALA A 99 -11.53 4.63 -6.70
N ASP A 100 -12.56 4.15 -7.40
CA ASP A 100 -13.12 2.82 -7.16
C ASP A 100 -12.12 1.74 -7.54
N THR A 101 -11.36 1.93 -8.62
CA THR A 101 -10.28 1.03 -9.03
C THR A 101 -9.18 0.96 -7.97
N VAL A 102 -8.72 2.11 -7.46
CA VAL A 102 -7.68 2.16 -6.41
C VAL A 102 -8.15 1.47 -5.12
N VAL A 103 -9.42 1.65 -4.74
CA VAL A 103 -9.98 1.03 -3.52
C VAL A 103 -10.16 -0.47 -3.70
N ILE A 104 -10.63 -0.94 -4.85
CA ILE A 104 -10.76 -2.37 -5.14
C ILE A 104 -9.39 -3.05 -5.19
N GLU A 105 -8.39 -2.40 -5.78
CA GLU A 105 -7.01 -2.86 -5.75
C GLU A 105 -6.51 -2.97 -4.30
N ALA A 106 -6.73 -1.94 -3.48
CA ALA A 106 -6.37 -1.98 -2.06
C ALA A 106 -7.06 -3.13 -1.31
N PHE A 107 -8.33 -3.41 -1.59
CA PHE A 107 -9.01 -4.58 -1.02
C PHE A 107 -8.37 -5.88 -1.44
N SER A 108 -7.98 -6.01 -2.71
CA SER A 108 -7.35 -7.22 -3.24
C SER A 108 -6.01 -7.50 -2.56
N GLU A 109 -5.17 -6.47 -2.45
CA GLU A 109 -3.86 -6.59 -1.79
C GLU A 109 -4.01 -6.91 -0.29
N LEU A 110 -4.96 -6.27 0.41
CA LEU A 110 -5.21 -6.54 1.83
C LEU A 110 -5.86 -7.91 2.08
N ARG A 111 -6.68 -8.42 1.14
CA ARG A 111 -7.16 -9.81 1.16
C ARG A 111 -6.00 -10.78 1.08
N LEU A 112 -5.09 -10.61 0.13
CA LEU A 112 -3.92 -11.47 0.00
C LEU A 112 -3.00 -11.35 1.21
N LEU A 113 -2.90 -10.16 1.82
CA LEU A 113 -2.11 -9.99 3.02
C LEU A 113 -2.70 -10.77 4.21
N ALA A 114 -4.02 -10.73 4.39
CA ALA A 114 -4.71 -11.53 5.41
C ALA A 114 -4.48 -13.03 5.19
N VAL A 115 -4.45 -13.49 3.93
CA VAL A 115 -4.15 -14.88 3.56
C VAL A 115 -2.70 -15.25 3.87
N ALA A 116 -1.73 -14.40 3.47
CA ALA A 116 -0.31 -14.60 3.74
C ALA A 116 -0.02 -14.68 5.25
N ARG A 117 -0.75 -13.91 6.06
CA ARG A 117 -0.64 -13.88 7.53
C ARG A 117 -1.43 -14.99 8.23
N GLY A 118 -2.22 -15.76 7.49
CA GLY A 118 -3.05 -16.84 8.03
C GLY A 118 -4.27 -16.38 8.83
N SER A 119 -4.61 -15.08 8.81
CA SER A 119 -5.84 -14.57 9.43
C SER A 119 -7.09 -14.89 8.60
N TYR A 120 -6.89 -15.22 7.32
CA TYR A 120 -7.95 -15.67 6.42
C TYR A 120 -7.50 -16.89 5.61
N LEU A 121 -8.21 -18.02 5.73
CA LEU A 121 -7.91 -19.24 4.99
C LEU A 121 -8.68 -19.27 3.67
N HIS A 122 -8.07 -18.75 2.61
CA HIS A 122 -8.71 -18.68 1.29
C HIS A 122 -8.72 -20.05 0.58
N PRO A 123 -9.84 -20.47 -0.05
CA PRO A 123 -9.95 -21.79 -0.66
C PRO A 123 -9.09 -21.97 -1.94
N SER A 124 -8.83 -20.91 -2.69
CA SER A 124 -8.08 -20.99 -3.97
C SER A 124 -6.64 -20.48 -3.92
N VAL A 125 -6.20 -19.89 -2.80
CA VAL A 125 -4.86 -19.29 -2.68
C VAL A 125 -4.26 -19.67 -1.33
N SER A 126 -3.04 -20.21 -1.35
CA SER A 126 -2.30 -20.54 -0.13
C SER A 126 -1.60 -19.31 0.46
N ALA A 127 -1.25 -19.36 1.76
CA ALA A 127 -0.46 -18.32 2.40
C ALA A 127 0.88 -18.06 1.68
N GLU A 128 1.55 -19.11 1.19
CA GLU A 128 2.79 -19.02 0.43
C GLU A 128 2.59 -18.33 -0.93
N GLN A 129 1.54 -18.67 -1.67
CA GLN A 129 1.21 -18.03 -2.95
C GLN A 129 0.89 -16.55 -2.76
N ALA A 130 0.10 -16.21 -1.75
CA ALA A 130 -0.23 -14.83 -1.43
C ALA A 130 1.03 -14.03 -1.04
N HIS A 131 1.91 -14.60 -0.22
CA HIS A 131 3.18 -13.98 0.15
C HIS A 131 4.06 -13.73 -1.08
N HIS A 132 4.17 -14.72 -1.98
CA HIS A 132 4.95 -14.60 -3.21
C HIS A 132 4.39 -13.50 -4.13
N TYR A 133 3.08 -13.47 -4.33
CA TYR A 133 2.40 -12.43 -5.10
C TYR A 133 2.68 -11.03 -4.53
N LEU A 134 2.49 -10.84 -3.22
CA LEU A 134 2.71 -9.54 -2.57
C LEU A 134 4.18 -9.11 -2.66
N THR A 135 5.12 -10.05 -2.54
CA THR A 135 6.54 -9.76 -2.75
C THR A 135 6.79 -9.20 -4.15
N GLN A 136 6.15 -9.77 -5.18
CA GLN A 136 6.24 -9.28 -6.56
C GLN A 136 5.58 -7.89 -6.71
N VAL A 137 4.42 -7.67 -6.11
CA VAL A 137 3.74 -6.36 -6.10
C VAL A 137 4.64 -5.28 -5.49
N LEU A 138 5.29 -5.56 -4.35
CA LEU A 138 6.22 -4.64 -3.71
C LEU A 138 7.43 -4.34 -4.59
N ALA A 139 8.02 -5.36 -5.23
CA ALA A 139 9.16 -5.20 -6.12
C ALA A 139 8.82 -4.40 -7.40
N ILE A 140 7.62 -4.54 -7.93
CA ILE A 140 7.16 -3.78 -9.11
C ILE A 140 6.83 -2.33 -8.72
N ASN A 141 6.29 -2.12 -7.52
CA ASN A 141 5.82 -0.81 -7.04
C ASN A 141 6.79 -0.13 -6.06
N LEU A 142 8.10 -0.38 -6.18
CA LEU A 142 9.14 0.24 -5.34
C LEU A 142 9.06 1.77 -5.37
N GLY A 143 8.67 2.36 -6.51
CA GLY A 143 8.46 3.80 -6.61
C GLY A 143 7.41 4.34 -5.65
N LEU A 144 6.27 3.65 -5.54
CA LEU A 144 5.22 4.02 -4.59
C LEU A 144 5.69 3.82 -3.14
N LEU A 145 6.37 2.70 -2.87
CA LEU A 145 6.89 2.38 -1.52
C LEU A 145 7.80 3.50 -0.98
N PHE A 146 8.70 3.99 -1.82
CA PHE A 146 9.75 4.93 -1.44
C PHE A 146 9.45 6.40 -1.77
N GLY A 147 8.21 6.70 -2.18
CA GLY A 147 7.78 8.07 -2.47
C GLY A 147 8.50 8.68 -3.67
N MET A 148 8.85 7.86 -4.66
CA MET A 148 9.29 8.31 -5.96
C MET A 148 8.06 8.80 -6.74
N THR A 149 7.61 10.01 -6.41
CA THR A 149 6.43 10.63 -7.01
C THR A 149 6.75 11.11 -8.43
N GLY A 150 6.08 10.55 -9.42
CA GLY A 150 6.04 11.02 -10.80
C GLY A 150 4.80 11.87 -11.08
N GLU A 151 4.49 12.02 -12.37
CA GLU A 151 3.35 12.82 -12.83
C GLU A 151 2.01 12.17 -12.49
N ALA A 152 1.94 10.83 -12.49
CA ALA A 152 0.73 10.07 -12.16
C ALA A 152 0.25 10.37 -10.73
N GLU A 153 1.15 10.38 -9.75
CA GLU A 153 0.83 10.69 -8.36
C GLU A 153 0.34 12.13 -8.19
N ARG A 154 0.91 13.06 -8.97
CA ARG A 154 0.49 14.47 -8.99
C ARG A 154 -0.95 14.62 -9.48
N GLU A 155 -1.35 13.86 -10.49
CA GLU A 155 -2.71 13.85 -11.03
C GLU A 155 -3.71 13.16 -10.09
N GLN A 156 -3.30 12.10 -9.40
CA GLN A 156 -4.13 11.35 -8.44
C GLN A 156 -4.46 12.12 -7.16
N GLY A 157 -3.62 13.09 -6.78
CA GLY A 157 -3.79 13.88 -5.56
C GLY A 157 -3.87 12.99 -4.31
N LYS A 158 -5.00 13.01 -3.60
CA LYS A 158 -5.17 12.22 -2.36
C LYS A 158 -5.20 10.70 -2.59
N LEU A 159 -5.49 10.23 -3.81
CA LEU A 159 -5.50 8.78 -4.09
C LEU A 159 -4.08 8.19 -4.04
N ALA A 160 -3.06 8.96 -4.42
CA ALA A 160 -1.67 8.52 -4.33
C ALA A 160 -1.26 8.19 -2.88
N LEU A 161 -1.85 8.88 -1.89
CA LEU A 161 -1.62 8.57 -0.47
C LEU A 161 -2.18 7.21 -0.08
N ILE A 162 -3.32 6.78 -0.65
CA ILE A 162 -3.88 5.45 -0.39
C ILE A 162 -2.92 4.39 -0.91
N SER A 163 -2.48 4.52 -2.16
CA SER A 163 -1.58 3.57 -2.80
C SER A 163 -0.22 3.49 -2.07
N GLN A 164 0.33 4.64 -1.68
CA GLN A 164 1.56 4.68 -0.90
C GLN A 164 1.41 4.02 0.48
N ASN A 165 0.35 4.37 1.23
CA ASN A 165 0.10 3.80 2.55
C ASN A 165 -0.12 2.28 2.47
N LEU A 166 -0.83 1.82 1.43
CA LEU A 166 -1.06 0.39 1.19
C LEU A 166 0.26 -0.36 0.97
N VAL A 167 1.08 0.09 0.02
CA VAL A 167 2.35 -0.58 -0.31
C VAL A 167 3.29 -0.59 0.90
N GLN A 168 3.33 0.50 1.68
CA GLN A 168 4.09 0.55 2.94
C GLN A 168 3.55 -0.42 3.99
N TYR A 169 2.22 -0.49 4.15
CA TYR A 169 1.57 -1.40 5.09
C TYR A 169 1.83 -2.88 4.73
N VAL A 170 1.75 -3.22 3.45
CA VAL A 170 2.07 -4.57 2.95
C VAL A 170 3.55 -4.89 3.18
N ALA A 171 4.46 -3.98 2.85
CA ALA A 171 5.90 -4.18 3.05
C ALA A 171 6.27 -4.40 4.51
N HIS A 172 5.66 -3.67 5.43
CA HIS A 172 5.87 -3.84 6.87
C HIS A 172 5.54 -5.26 7.36
N HIS A 173 4.54 -5.90 6.76
CA HIS A 173 4.05 -7.22 7.20
C HIS A 173 4.67 -8.40 6.45
N ILE A 174 5.04 -8.21 5.17
CA ILE A 174 5.72 -9.23 4.36
C ILE A 174 7.22 -9.26 4.64
N GLY A 175 7.80 -8.14 5.07
CA GLY A 175 9.22 -7.99 5.35
C GLY A 175 9.96 -7.30 4.21
N TYR A 176 11.07 -6.65 4.57
CA TYR A 176 11.84 -5.82 3.65
C TYR A 176 13.00 -6.56 2.97
N GLU A 177 13.41 -7.74 3.45
CA GLU A 177 14.59 -8.44 2.93
C GLU A 177 14.57 -8.58 1.40
N HIS A 178 13.53 -9.20 0.85
CA HIS A 178 13.41 -9.39 -0.60
C HIS A 178 13.15 -8.09 -1.38
N VAL A 179 12.46 -7.13 -0.76
CA VAL A 179 12.14 -5.82 -1.37
C VAL A 179 13.41 -4.98 -1.52
N ILE A 180 14.31 -5.05 -0.55
CA ILE A 180 15.54 -4.26 -0.51
C ILE A 180 16.56 -4.79 -1.51
N ASP A 181 16.65 -6.11 -1.70
CA ASP A 181 17.48 -6.68 -2.77
C ASP A 181 17.03 -6.17 -4.15
N SER A 182 15.72 -6.20 -4.45
CA SER A 182 15.19 -5.63 -5.69
C SER A 182 15.42 -4.11 -5.79
N LEU A 183 15.34 -3.37 -4.69
CA LEU A 183 15.63 -1.94 -4.68
C LEU A 183 17.11 -1.66 -4.98
N ILE A 184 18.03 -2.45 -4.43
CA ILE A 184 19.47 -2.31 -4.68
C ILE A 184 19.77 -2.54 -6.16
N GLU A 185 19.19 -3.59 -6.76
CA GLU A 185 19.30 -3.84 -8.19
C GLU A 185 18.76 -2.67 -9.03
N GLU A 186 17.61 -2.10 -8.64
CA GLU A 186 17.02 -0.95 -9.32
C GLU A 186 17.91 0.30 -9.24
N ILE A 187 18.51 0.57 -8.07
CA ILE A 187 19.46 1.66 -7.90
C ILE A 187 20.65 1.49 -8.85
N TRP A 188 21.23 0.28 -8.92
CA TRP A 188 22.34 0.01 -9.84
C TRP A 188 21.92 0.17 -11.30
N ARG A 189 20.76 -0.36 -11.68
CA ARG A 189 20.21 -0.23 -13.03
C ARG A 189 20.04 1.23 -13.43
N ILE A 190 19.54 2.08 -12.53
CA ILE A 190 19.41 3.52 -12.79
C ILE A 190 20.78 4.17 -12.89
N LEU A 191 21.72 3.89 -11.98
CA LEU A 191 23.06 4.49 -12.01
C LEU A 191 23.87 4.10 -13.26
N GLU A 192 23.72 2.86 -13.75
CA GLU A 192 24.34 2.37 -14.97
C GLU A 192 23.88 3.14 -16.23
N GLN A 193 22.66 3.66 -16.22
CA GLN A 193 22.11 4.50 -17.30
C GLN A 193 22.70 5.92 -17.32
N ARG A 194 23.58 6.27 -16.36
CA ARG A 194 24.23 7.59 -16.22
C ARG A 194 23.24 8.76 -16.24
N PRO A 195 22.27 8.77 -15.31
CA PRO A 195 21.22 9.77 -15.27
C PRO A 195 21.80 11.14 -14.93
N ILE A 196 21.26 12.20 -15.55
CA ILE A 196 21.67 13.58 -15.28
C ILE A 196 21.20 14.01 -13.87
N GLN A 197 20.06 13.50 -13.42
CA GLN A 197 19.52 13.75 -12.08
C GLN A 197 19.55 12.48 -11.24
N VAL A 198 20.12 12.59 -10.04
CA VAL A 198 20.26 11.47 -9.07
C VAL A 198 19.38 11.66 -7.84
N SER A 199 18.39 12.56 -7.90
CA SER A 199 17.48 12.86 -6.79
C SER A 199 16.73 11.62 -6.31
N ASP A 200 16.22 10.81 -7.23
CA ASP A 200 15.42 9.65 -6.87
C ASP A 200 16.29 8.50 -6.37
N VAL A 201 17.48 8.29 -6.96
CA VAL A 201 18.50 7.38 -6.41
C VAL A 201 18.86 7.77 -4.97
N ARG A 202 19.06 9.07 -4.71
CA ARG A 202 19.33 9.57 -3.37
C ARG A 202 18.19 9.22 -2.41
N LYS A 203 16.93 9.48 -2.79
CA LYS A 203 15.75 9.13 -1.98
C LYS A 203 15.68 7.63 -1.70
N MET A 204 15.90 6.78 -2.69
CA MET A 204 15.89 5.32 -2.50
C MET A 204 16.94 4.89 -1.47
N ILE A 205 18.18 5.39 -1.58
CA ILE A 205 19.24 5.11 -0.60
C ILE A 205 18.87 5.66 0.79
N THR A 206 18.25 6.86 0.88
CA THR A 206 17.74 7.40 2.14
C THR A 206 16.72 6.46 2.78
N GLN A 207 15.79 5.91 1.99
CA GLN A 207 14.77 5.01 2.52
C GLN A 207 15.34 3.68 2.98
N ILE A 208 16.33 3.11 2.26
CA ILE A 208 17.10 1.94 2.74
C ILE A 208 17.73 2.26 4.11
N ALA A 209 18.32 3.45 4.26
CA ALA A 209 18.91 3.86 5.54
C ALA A 209 17.87 3.98 6.66
N LEU A 210 16.67 4.49 6.36
CA LEU A 210 15.57 4.60 7.32
C LEU A 210 15.05 3.22 7.73
N CYS A 211 14.77 2.33 6.77
CA CYS A 211 14.39 0.95 7.06
C CYS A 211 15.47 0.25 7.91
N ARG A 212 16.75 0.50 7.65
CA ARG A 212 17.84 -0.08 8.45
C ARG A 212 17.94 0.46 9.87
N ALA A 213 17.60 1.72 10.06
CA ALA A 213 17.61 2.35 11.38
C ALA A 213 16.39 1.93 12.23
N ASP A 214 15.35 1.40 11.61
CA ASP A 214 14.15 0.89 12.30
C ASP A 214 14.44 -0.46 12.98
N PRO A 215 14.37 -0.56 14.32
CA PRO A 215 14.59 -1.80 15.05
C PRO A 215 13.57 -2.91 14.73
N GLN A 216 12.42 -2.57 14.14
CA GLN A 216 11.36 -3.52 13.77
C GLN A 216 11.51 -4.03 12.33
N ALA A 217 12.36 -3.42 11.52
CA ALA A 217 12.56 -3.83 10.14
C ALA A 217 13.65 -4.91 10.06
N ASP A 218 13.27 -6.12 9.67
CA ASP A 218 14.24 -7.17 9.34
C ASP A 218 14.71 -7.02 7.89
N LEU A 219 15.98 -6.68 7.73
CA LEU A 219 16.66 -6.55 6.44
C LEU A 219 17.46 -7.80 6.06
N GLY A 220 17.52 -8.81 6.94
CA GLY A 220 18.24 -10.05 6.72
C GLY A 220 19.66 -9.85 6.16
N SER A 221 20.01 -10.65 5.15
CA SER A 221 21.34 -10.63 4.53
C SER A 221 21.56 -9.50 3.49
N ALA A 222 20.47 -8.92 2.99
CA ALA A 222 20.42 -7.79 2.05
C ALA A 222 21.10 -6.52 2.60
N GLY A 223 21.22 -6.41 3.94
CA GLY A 223 21.85 -5.29 4.64
C GLY A 223 23.28 -4.95 4.17
N ARG A 224 24.06 -5.92 3.69
CA ARG A 224 25.44 -5.66 3.24
C ARG A 224 25.53 -4.90 1.93
N GLY A 225 24.61 -5.12 0.98
CA GLY A 225 24.52 -4.34 -0.25
C GLY A 225 24.06 -2.91 0.03
N ALA A 226 23.08 -2.78 0.92
CA ALA A 226 22.57 -1.52 1.43
C ALA A 226 23.66 -0.65 2.09
N ASP A 227 24.52 -1.25 2.92
CA ASP A 227 25.60 -0.53 3.63
C ASP A 227 26.51 0.26 2.71
N ARG A 228 26.90 -0.35 1.59
CA ARG A 228 27.81 0.28 0.64
C ARG A 228 27.17 1.51 0.00
N LEU A 229 25.89 1.42 -0.35
CA LEU A 229 25.14 2.55 -0.92
C LEU A 229 24.96 3.67 0.10
N ILE A 230 24.56 3.34 1.33
CA ILE A 230 24.40 4.30 2.43
C ILE A 230 25.71 5.00 2.74
N SER A 231 26.81 4.26 2.90
CA SER A 231 28.14 4.82 3.15
C SER A 231 28.66 5.65 2.00
N SER A 232 28.30 5.35 0.75
CA SER A 232 28.73 6.15 -0.40
C SER A 232 28.02 7.50 -0.45
N LEU A 233 26.79 7.57 0.05
CA LEU A 233 25.98 8.80 0.03
C LEU A 233 26.15 9.66 1.29
N TYR A 234 26.28 9.04 2.46
CA TYR A 234 26.32 9.72 3.76
C TYR A 234 27.62 9.53 4.53
N GLY A 235 28.51 8.66 4.06
CA GLY A 235 29.82 8.48 4.68
C GLY A 235 30.69 9.73 4.54
N PRO A 236 31.65 9.93 5.45
CA PRO A 236 32.58 11.04 5.35
C PRO A 236 33.34 10.93 4.02
N THR A 237 33.27 11.97 3.19
CA THR A 237 34.19 12.11 2.07
C THR A 237 35.60 12.17 2.62
N ARG A 238 36.52 11.40 2.04
CA ARG A 238 37.96 11.58 2.29
C ARG A 238 38.39 12.92 1.70
N ALA A 239 38.03 14.02 2.35
CA ALA A 239 38.68 15.29 2.17
C ALA A 239 40.06 15.21 2.83
N CYS A 240 41.07 15.62 2.08
CA CYS A 240 42.49 15.43 2.32
C CYS A 240 42.94 15.80 3.74
N SER A 241 43.76 14.92 4.35
CA SER A 241 44.83 15.34 5.25
C SER A 241 45.97 15.97 4.46
#